data_AF-A0A8D8MK05-F1
#
_entry.id   AF-A0A8D8MK05-F1
#
_cell.length_a   1.000
_cell.length_b   1.000
_cell.length_c   1.000
_cell.angle_alpha   90.00
_cell.angle_beta   90.00
_cell.angle_gamma   90.00
#
_symmetry.space_group_name_H-M   'P 1'
#
loop_
_entity.id
_entity.type
_entity.pdbx_description
1 polymer ?
#
loop_
_entity_poly.entity_id
_entity_poly.type
_entity_poly.pdbx_seq_one_letter_code
_entity_poly.pdbx_strand_id
1 'polypeptide(L)'
;VAVIMDNFDYLTRDSSILGAHHLDEFVRIWAEYDPNATGKIHYTEMYDMLKNMDPPLGFGNKCPNRLAYKKLIRMNMPLDAEGKVGFTTTLFALIRENLNIKMRTADEMDQADYELRHTISHIWPLQAKKLLDLLVPHKDELNAGKLTVGKIYAGLLILESWRNTKFGQIESDLPELQDVSRQPSLESLTG
;
A
#
# COMPACT_ATOMS: atom_id res chain seq x y z
N VAL A 1 39.30 7.57 -13.22
CA VAL A 1 38.20 7.38 -14.19
C VAL A 1 37.01 6.63 -13.59
N ALA A 2 37.22 5.63 -12.71
CA ALA A 2 36.12 4.95 -11.99
C ALA A 2 35.25 5.88 -11.13
N VAL A 3 35.85 6.80 -10.35
CA VAL A 3 35.12 7.75 -9.48
C VAL A 3 34.29 8.78 -10.25
N ILE A 4 34.57 8.97 -11.55
CA ILE A 4 33.86 9.94 -12.39
C ILE A 4 32.59 9.31 -12.97
N MET A 5 32.55 8.01 -13.25
CA MET A 5 31.36 7.35 -13.79
C MET A 5 30.24 7.23 -12.76
N ASP A 6 30.54 6.84 -11.52
CA ASP A 6 29.55 6.74 -10.45
C ASP A 6 28.93 8.12 -10.09
N ASN A 7 29.70 9.20 -10.26
CA ASN A 7 29.22 10.57 -10.02
C ASN A 7 28.49 11.18 -11.23
N PHE A 8 28.82 10.78 -12.46
CA PHE A 8 28.16 11.30 -13.65
C PHE A 8 26.73 10.76 -13.76
N ASP A 9 26.52 9.47 -13.46
CA ASP A 9 25.20 8.85 -13.41
C ASP A 9 24.28 9.47 -12.36
N TYR A 10 24.82 10.05 -11.28
CA TYR A 10 24.04 10.80 -10.30
C TYR A 10 23.60 12.18 -10.82
N LEU A 11 24.48 12.88 -11.53
CA LEU A 11 24.24 14.26 -11.99
C LEU A 11 23.30 14.35 -13.21
N THR A 12 23.23 13.30 -14.04
CA THR A 12 22.35 13.26 -15.22
C THR A 12 21.17 12.30 -15.06
N ARG A 13 20.93 11.79 -13.85
CA ARG A 13 19.84 10.84 -13.62
C ARG A 13 18.50 11.55 -13.76
N ASP A 14 17.64 11.03 -14.62
CA ASP A 14 16.25 11.44 -14.68
C ASP A 14 15.62 11.22 -13.30
N SER A 15 15.08 12.29 -12.70
CA SER A 15 14.41 12.26 -11.40
C SER A 15 13.24 11.28 -11.35
N SER A 16 12.70 10.88 -12.52
CA SER A 16 11.67 9.84 -12.61
C SER A 16 12.18 8.43 -12.30
N ILE A 17 13.50 8.22 -12.31
CA ILE A 17 14.15 6.94 -12.02
C ILE A 17 14.47 6.85 -10.52
N LEU A 18 14.14 5.72 -9.91
CA LEU A 18 14.43 5.46 -8.51
C LEU A 18 15.94 5.54 -8.20
N GLY A 19 16.35 6.62 -7.54
CA GLY A 19 17.65 6.82 -6.91
C GLY A 19 17.63 6.82 -5.37
N ALA A 20 18.82 6.94 -4.76
CA ALA A 20 19.01 6.90 -3.30
C ALA A 20 18.28 8.01 -2.54
N HIS A 21 18.21 9.22 -3.10
CA HIS A 21 17.50 10.35 -2.50
C HIS A 21 16.00 10.09 -2.28
N HIS A 22 15.36 9.24 -3.09
CA HIS A 22 13.97 8.83 -2.85
C HIS A 22 13.86 7.92 -1.63
N LEU A 23 14.87 7.08 -1.37
CA LEU A 23 14.90 6.23 -0.18
C LEU A 23 15.07 7.09 1.08
N ASP A 24 15.93 8.10 1.02
CA ASP A 24 16.11 9.07 2.11
C ASP A 24 14.81 9.84 2.39
N GLU A 25 14.11 10.27 1.33
CA GLU A 25 12.81 10.94 1.47
C GLU A 25 11.74 10.00 2.07
N PHE A 26 11.70 8.74 1.65
CA PHE A 26 10.81 7.74 2.25
C PHE A 26 11.07 7.59 3.75
N VAL A 27 12.34 7.46 4.16
CA VAL A 27 12.73 7.36 5.58
C VAL A 27 12.29 8.60 6.35
N ARG A 28 12.53 9.78 5.78
CA ARG A 28 12.17 11.06 6.39
C ARG A 28 10.67 11.16 6.64
N ILE A 29 9.85 10.90 5.61
CA ILE A 29 8.39 10.98 5.72
C ILE A 29 7.87 9.89 6.66
N TRP A 30 8.38 8.66 6.57
CA TRP A 30 7.95 7.57 7.47
C TRP A 30 8.13 7.95 8.94
N ALA A 31 9.23 8.61 9.29
CA ALA A 31 9.49 9.05 10.66
C ALA A 31 8.45 10.05 11.19
N GLU A 32 7.74 10.77 10.32
CA GLU A 32 6.63 11.65 10.71
C GLU A 32 5.40 10.85 11.16
N TYR A 33 5.18 9.65 10.58
CA TYR A 33 4.06 8.76 10.89
C TYR A 33 4.41 7.72 11.97
N ASP A 34 5.69 7.42 12.18
CA ASP A 34 6.21 6.53 13.22
C ASP A 34 7.21 7.24 14.15
N PRO A 35 6.77 8.26 14.93
CA PRO A 35 7.67 9.07 15.76
C PRO A 35 8.37 8.28 16.87
N ASN A 36 7.82 7.11 17.23
CA ASN A 36 8.36 6.23 18.25
C ASN A 36 9.32 5.16 17.69
N ALA A 37 9.60 5.18 16.38
CA ALA A 37 10.46 4.21 15.70
C ALA A 37 10.07 2.75 15.97
N THR A 38 8.76 2.47 15.98
CA THR A 38 8.23 1.12 16.17
C THR A 38 8.50 0.21 14.97
N GLY A 39 8.84 0.81 13.83
CA GLY A 39 9.01 0.15 12.55
C GLY A 39 7.69 -0.22 11.89
N LYS A 40 6.56 0.30 12.37
CA LYS A 40 5.22 -0.06 11.90
C LYS A 40 4.25 1.12 11.94
N ILE A 41 3.39 1.24 10.93
CA ILE A 41 2.31 2.24 10.87
C ILE A 41 1.01 1.60 10.36
N HIS A 42 -0.14 2.20 10.66
CA HIS A 42 -1.42 1.66 10.21
C HIS A 42 -1.55 1.73 8.68
N TYR A 43 -2.24 0.77 8.05
CA TYR A 43 -2.30 0.69 6.58
C TYR A 43 -2.95 1.92 5.92
N THR A 44 -3.82 2.64 6.64
CA THR A 44 -4.43 3.89 6.15
C THR A 44 -3.44 5.05 6.22
N GLU A 45 -2.62 5.12 7.27
CA GLU A 45 -1.56 6.11 7.42
C GLU A 45 -0.47 5.90 6.38
N MET A 46 -0.08 4.65 6.12
CA MET A 46 0.83 4.30 5.03
C MET A 46 0.28 4.75 3.67
N TYR A 47 -1.04 4.61 3.44
CA TYR A 47 -1.64 5.10 2.19
C TYR A 47 -1.58 6.62 2.06
N ASP A 48 -1.92 7.34 3.13
CA ASP A 48 -1.84 8.81 3.18
C ASP A 48 -0.39 9.30 2.98
N MET A 49 0.56 8.69 3.69
CA MET A 49 2.00 8.91 3.52
C MET A 49 2.43 8.75 2.06
N LEU A 50 2.02 7.67 1.38
CA LEU A 50 2.35 7.43 -0.03
C LEU A 50 1.66 8.42 -0.97
N LYS A 51 0.48 8.96 -0.61
CA LYS A 51 -0.18 10.02 -1.39
C LYS A 51 0.56 11.35 -1.29
N ASN A 52 1.11 11.66 -0.12
CA ASN A 52 1.87 12.89 0.15
C ASN A 52 3.31 12.86 -0.39
N MET A 53 3.81 11.69 -0.78
CA MET A 53 5.13 11.53 -1.41
C MET A 53 5.00 11.49 -2.94
N ASP A 54 5.93 12.11 -3.66
CA ASP A 54 5.95 12.09 -5.11
C ASP A 54 6.48 10.77 -5.69
N PRO A 55 6.10 10.41 -6.93
CA PRO A 55 6.75 9.33 -7.68
C PRO A 55 8.28 9.54 -7.73
N PRO A 56 9.10 8.47 -7.75
CA PRO A 56 8.78 7.09 -8.15
C PRO A 56 8.28 6.16 -7.02
N LEU A 57 8.58 6.44 -5.75
CA LEU A 57 8.11 5.64 -4.61
C LEU A 57 6.69 6.01 -4.20
N GLY A 58 6.34 7.29 -4.31
CA GLY A 58 5.05 7.79 -3.90
C GLY A 58 4.02 7.70 -5.01
N PHE A 59 2.78 8.01 -4.66
CA PHE A 59 1.69 8.17 -5.62
C PHE A 59 1.56 9.62 -6.07
N GLY A 60 1.84 10.58 -5.19
CA GLY A 60 1.58 11.99 -5.41
C GLY A 60 0.11 12.35 -5.19
N ASN A 61 -0.10 13.60 -4.77
CA ASN A 61 -1.40 14.12 -4.34
C ASN A 61 -2.48 14.01 -5.44
N LYS A 62 -2.07 14.14 -6.70
CA LYS A 62 -2.96 14.08 -7.88
C LYS A 62 -3.22 12.66 -8.41
N CYS A 63 -2.59 11.62 -7.85
CA CYS A 63 -2.78 10.26 -8.34
C CYS A 63 -4.20 9.75 -8.08
N PRO A 64 -4.92 9.23 -9.10
CA PRO A 64 -6.23 8.63 -8.93
C PRO A 64 -6.18 7.40 -8.00
N ASN A 65 -7.17 7.27 -7.12
CA ASN A 65 -7.26 6.17 -6.15
C ASN A 65 -7.16 4.80 -6.84
N ARG A 66 -7.83 4.62 -7.98
CA ARG A 66 -7.78 3.40 -8.77
C ARG A 66 -6.36 2.99 -9.18
N LEU A 67 -5.47 3.93 -9.48
CA LEU A 67 -4.08 3.64 -9.85
C LEU A 67 -3.24 3.29 -8.61
N ALA A 68 -3.43 4.03 -7.51
CA ALA A 68 -2.79 3.75 -6.24
C ALA A 68 -3.17 2.36 -5.70
N TYR A 69 -4.46 2.01 -5.73
CA TYR A 69 -4.96 0.71 -5.29
C TYR A 69 -4.37 -0.44 -6.10
N LYS A 70 -4.24 -0.29 -7.44
CA LYS A 70 -3.56 -1.29 -8.27
C LYS A 70 -2.12 -1.53 -7.84
N LYS A 71 -1.35 -0.47 -7.53
CA LYS A 71 0.01 -0.61 -7.00
C LYS A 71 0.03 -1.31 -5.64
N LEU A 72 -0.87 -0.95 -4.72
CA LEU A 72 -0.99 -1.58 -3.40
C LEU A 72 -1.36 -3.07 -3.47
N ILE A 73 -2.24 -3.43 -4.41
CA ILE A 73 -2.60 -4.83 -4.70
C ILE A 73 -1.37 -5.62 -5.16
N ARG A 74 -0.54 -5.03 -6.04
CA ARG A 74 0.67 -5.68 -6.54
C ARG A 74 1.77 -5.82 -5.47
N MET A 75 1.80 -4.94 -4.48
CA MET A 75 2.73 -5.02 -3.36
C MET A 75 2.32 -6.06 -2.29
N ASN A 76 1.02 -6.34 -2.14
CA ASN A 76 0.43 -7.38 -1.28
C ASN A 76 1.08 -7.57 0.11
N MET A 77 1.40 -6.47 0.80
CA MET A 77 2.10 -6.52 2.08
C MET A 77 1.21 -7.13 3.19
N PRO A 78 1.75 -8.01 4.07
CA PRO A 78 1.03 -8.57 5.20
C PRO A 78 0.73 -7.49 6.25
N LEU A 79 -0.38 -7.68 6.95
CA LEU A 79 -0.78 -6.85 8.08
C LEU A 79 -0.70 -7.66 9.37
N ASP A 80 -0.33 -7.00 10.46
CA ASP A 80 -0.47 -7.57 11.79
C ASP A 80 -1.91 -7.49 12.32
N ALA A 81 -2.14 -7.99 13.54
CA ALA A 81 -3.46 -8.02 14.16
C ALA A 81 -4.05 -6.62 14.42
N GLU A 82 -3.22 -5.59 14.41
CA GLU A 82 -3.61 -4.20 14.63
C GLU A 82 -3.79 -3.45 13.31
N GLY A 83 -3.68 -4.12 12.16
CA GLY A 83 -3.78 -3.50 10.83
C GLY A 83 -2.55 -2.68 10.44
N LYS A 84 -1.39 -2.95 11.04
CA LYS A 84 -0.16 -2.23 10.73
C LYS A 84 0.72 -2.98 9.72
N VAL A 85 1.44 -2.20 8.91
CA VAL A 85 2.48 -2.67 7.99
C VAL A 85 3.86 -2.37 8.56
N GLY A 86 4.85 -3.22 8.24
CA GLY A 86 6.24 -3.01 8.63
C GLY A 86 7.03 -2.14 7.65
N PHE A 87 7.89 -1.28 8.18
CA PHE A 87 8.77 -0.37 7.42
C PHE A 87 9.55 -1.09 6.31
N THR A 88 10.32 -2.12 6.67
CA THR A 88 11.20 -2.84 5.73
C THR A 88 10.39 -3.53 4.63
N THR A 89 9.26 -4.11 4.99
CA THR A 89 8.35 -4.76 4.04
C THR A 89 7.75 -3.75 3.09
N THR A 90 7.32 -2.58 3.58
CA THR A 90 6.77 -1.52 2.74
C THR A 90 7.82 -0.92 1.81
N LEU A 91 8.98 -0.56 2.32
CA LEU A 91 10.07 0.00 1.51
C LEU A 91 10.48 -0.98 0.40
N PHE A 92 10.70 -2.24 0.74
CA PHE A 92 11.11 -3.23 -0.25
C PHE A 92 10.01 -3.49 -1.29
N ALA A 93 8.74 -3.56 -0.89
CA ALA A 93 7.64 -3.77 -1.83
C ALA A 93 7.52 -2.62 -2.85
N LEU A 94 7.74 -1.37 -2.42
CA LEU A 94 7.75 -0.20 -3.30
C LEU A 94 8.92 -0.25 -4.29
N ILE A 95 10.13 -0.58 -3.82
CA ILE A 95 11.32 -0.73 -4.67
C ILE A 95 11.09 -1.86 -5.68
N ARG A 96 10.60 -3.01 -5.21
CA ARG A 96 10.33 -4.20 -6.03
C ARG A 96 9.35 -3.88 -7.15
N GLU A 97 8.24 -3.21 -6.83
CA GLU A 97 7.22 -2.83 -7.81
C GLU A 97 7.74 -1.77 -8.79
N ASN A 98 8.49 -0.76 -8.31
CA ASN A 98 9.01 0.29 -9.17
C ASN A 98 10.07 -0.20 -10.17
N LEU A 99 10.99 -1.06 -9.71
CA LEU A 99 12.05 -1.65 -10.53
C LEU A 99 11.60 -2.94 -11.24
N ASN A 100 10.34 -3.35 -11.07
CA ASN A 100 9.76 -4.56 -11.65
C ASN A 100 10.58 -5.84 -11.37
N ILE A 101 11.12 -5.97 -10.15
CA ILE A 101 12.01 -7.07 -9.75
C ILE A 101 11.21 -8.35 -9.59
N LYS A 102 11.41 -9.30 -10.51
CA LYS A 102 10.69 -10.60 -10.54
C LYS A 102 9.19 -10.41 -10.32
N MET A 103 8.60 -9.42 -11.00
CA MET A 103 7.15 -9.23 -11.04
C MET A 103 6.61 -9.94 -12.28
N ARG A 104 5.66 -10.86 -12.09
CA ARG A 104 5.01 -11.66 -13.15
C ARG A 104 3.48 -11.47 -13.10
N THR A 105 2.76 -12.26 -13.90
CA THR A 105 1.30 -12.36 -13.82
C THR A 105 0.87 -12.99 -12.50
N ALA A 106 -0.37 -12.76 -12.06
CA ALA A 106 -0.87 -13.22 -10.77
C ALA A 106 -0.69 -14.74 -10.57
N ASP A 107 -0.90 -15.53 -11.62
CA ASP A 107 -0.77 -16.99 -11.59
C ASP A 107 0.68 -17.47 -11.40
N GLU A 108 1.66 -16.64 -11.77
CA GLU A 108 3.10 -16.96 -11.69
C GLU A 108 3.84 -16.20 -10.57
N MET A 109 3.17 -15.27 -9.88
CA MET A 109 3.78 -14.44 -8.84
C MET A 109 4.39 -15.28 -7.72
N ASP A 110 3.68 -16.33 -7.31
CA ASP A 110 4.11 -17.29 -6.32
C ASP A 110 5.46 -17.95 -6.65
N GLN A 111 5.65 -18.31 -7.92
CA GLN A 111 6.90 -18.88 -8.41
C GLN A 111 7.99 -17.81 -8.47
N ALA A 112 7.64 -16.59 -8.86
CA ALA A 112 8.56 -15.47 -8.91
C ALA A 112 9.08 -15.08 -7.51
N ASP A 113 8.21 -15.12 -6.49
CA ASP A 113 8.56 -14.90 -5.08
C ASP A 113 9.54 -15.95 -4.56
N TYR A 114 9.32 -17.23 -4.88
CA TYR A 114 10.22 -18.32 -4.54
C TYR A 114 11.61 -18.12 -5.16
N GLU A 115 11.66 -17.81 -6.46
CA GLU A 115 12.92 -17.51 -7.13
C GLU A 115 13.62 -16.27 -6.56
N LEU A 116 12.86 -15.23 -6.19
CA LEU A 116 13.42 -14.02 -5.58
C LEU A 116 14.05 -14.33 -4.23
N ARG A 117 13.37 -15.11 -3.38
CA ARG A 117 13.93 -15.59 -2.11
C ARG A 117 15.22 -16.37 -2.30
N HIS A 118 15.26 -17.25 -3.31
CA HIS A 118 16.46 -18.00 -3.65
C HIS A 118 17.62 -17.07 -4.08
N THR A 119 17.35 -16.09 -4.95
CA THR A 119 18.34 -15.10 -5.38
C THR A 119 18.87 -14.27 -4.21
N ILE A 120 18.00 -13.73 -3.35
CA ILE A 120 18.38 -12.96 -2.16
C ILE A 120 19.26 -13.80 -1.21
N SER A 121 18.91 -15.08 -1.02
CA SER A 121 19.70 -16.01 -0.19
C SER A 121 21.10 -16.24 -0.73
N HIS A 122 21.28 -16.26 -2.05
CA HIS A 122 22.57 -16.43 -2.69
C HIS A 122 23.44 -15.17 -2.60
N ILE A 123 22.83 -13.98 -2.73
CA ILE A 123 23.54 -12.71 -2.66
C ILE A 123 23.96 -12.38 -1.22
N TRP A 124 23.09 -12.66 -0.24
CA TRP A 124 23.33 -12.34 1.17
C TRP A 124 23.23 -13.58 2.07
N PRO A 125 24.17 -14.53 1.98
CA PRO A 125 24.06 -15.83 2.66
C PRO A 125 23.97 -15.74 4.20
N LEU A 126 24.47 -14.66 4.80
CA LEU A 126 24.48 -14.46 6.25
C LEU A 126 23.24 -13.70 6.76
N GLN A 127 22.82 -12.65 6.05
CA GLN A 127 21.72 -11.77 6.45
C GLN A 127 20.35 -12.26 6.01
N ALA A 128 20.28 -13.01 4.89
CA ALA A 128 19.03 -13.42 4.28
C ALA A 128 18.14 -14.20 5.25
N LYS A 129 18.69 -15.07 6.11
CA LYS A 129 17.89 -15.89 7.05
C LYS A 129 16.94 -15.09 7.94
N LYS A 130 17.28 -13.85 8.31
CA LYS A 130 16.41 -12.99 9.15
C LYS A 130 15.59 -12.01 8.32
N LEU A 131 16.12 -11.59 7.17
CA LEU A 131 15.57 -10.50 6.37
C LEU A 131 14.60 -10.99 5.29
N LEU A 132 14.74 -12.23 4.82
CA LEU A 132 13.92 -12.81 3.75
C LEU A 132 12.42 -12.72 4.02
N ASP A 133 12.02 -13.01 5.27
CA ASP A 133 10.61 -13.01 5.65
C ASP A 133 10.03 -11.58 5.69
N LEU A 134 10.87 -10.58 5.98
CA LEU A 134 10.48 -9.18 5.91
C LEU A 134 10.39 -8.66 4.47
N LEU A 135 11.30 -9.08 3.58
CA LEU A 135 11.35 -8.61 2.19
C LEU A 135 10.33 -9.29 1.29
N VAL A 136 10.20 -10.62 1.41
CA VAL A 136 9.30 -11.43 0.58
C VAL A 136 8.52 -12.34 1.50
N PRO A 137 7.40 -11.90 2.11
CA PRO A 137 6.64 -12.66 3.09
C PRO A 137 6.27 -14.07 2.60
N HIS A 138 6.23 -15.04 3.52
CA HIS A 138 5.87 -16.42 3.16
C HIS A 138 4.39 -16.50 2.77
N LYS A 139 4.05 -17.45 1.88
CA LYS A 139 2.65 -17.70 1.50
C LYS A 139 1.75 -17.94 2.72
N ASP A 140 2.27 -18.56 3.78
CA ASP A 140 1.51 -18.84 5.00
C ASP A 140 1.06 -17.56 5.72
N GLU A 141 1.79 -16.46 5.58
CA GLU A 141 1.41 -15.13 6.09
C GLU A 141 0.46 -14.38 5.14
N LEU A 142 0.33 -14.87 3.90
CA LEU A 142 -0.51 -14.29 2.85
C LEU A 142 -1.80 -15.11 2.61
N ASN A 143 -1.95 -16.28 3.21
CA ASN A 143 -3.05 -17.22 2.97
C ASN A 143 -4.21 -17.08 3.97
N ALA A 144 -5.17 -18.00 3.91
CA ALA A 144 -6.47 -17.93 4.58
C ALA A 144 -6.37 -17.58 6.07
N GLY A 145 -7.09 -16.53 6.49
CA GLY A 145 -7.10 -16.02 7.87
C GLY A 145 -6.14 -14.86 8.13
N LYS A 146 -5.26 -14.50 7.18
CA LYS A 146 -4.37 -13.34 7.28
C LYS A 146 -4.79 -12.24 6.31
N LEU A 147 -4.85 -11.01 6.83
CA LEU A 147 -5.19 -9.83 6.06
C LEU A 147 -3.93 -9.24 5.41
N THR A 148 -4.05 -8.76 4.19
CA THR A 148 -2.97 -8.07 3.48
C THR A 148 -3.50 -6.75 2.95
N VAL A 149 -2.59 -5.80 2.75
CA VAL A 149 -2.88 -4.52 2.09
C VAL A 149 -3.55 -4.77 0.73
N GLY A 150 -3.05 -5.75 -0.02
CA GLY A 150 -3.62 -6.08 -1.33
C GLY A 150 -5.07 -6.54 -1.26
N LYS A 151 -5.44 -7.37 -0.28
CA LYS A 151 -6.83 -7.82 -0.08
C LYS A 151 -7.77 -6.68 0.29
N ILE A 152 -7.34 -5.76 1.17
CA ILE A 152 -8.16 -4.59 1.56
C ILE A 152 -8.43 -3.71 0.33
N TYR A 153 -7.38 -3.31 -0.38
CA TYR A 153 -7.52 -2.39 -1.52
C TYR A 153 -8.15 -3.06 -2.75
N ALA A 154 -8.03 -4.38 -2.91
CA ALA A 154 -8.81 -5.13 -3.90
C ALA A 154 -10.32 -5.07 -3.58
N GLY A 155 -10.70 -5.26 -2.31
CA GLY A 155 -12.08 -5.13 -1.86
C GLY A 155 -12.65 -3.73 -2.12
N LEU A 156 -11.89 -2.67 -1.78
CA LEU A 156 -12.27 -1.29 -2.06
C LEU A 156 -12.39 -1.00 -3.56
N LEU A 157 -11.47 -1.52 -4.38
CA LEU A 157 -11.50 -1.36 -5.83
C LEU A 157 -12.70 -2.08 -6.48
N ILE A 158 -13.05 -3.27 -5.99
CA ILE A 158 -14.25 -4.00 -6.42
C ILE A 158 -15.51 -3.22 -6.03
N LEU A 159 -15.59 -2.74 -4.79
CA LEU A 159 -16.71 -1.95 -4.29
C LEU A 159 -16.91 -0.66 -5.11
N GLU A 160 -15.83 0.08 -5.37
CA GLU A 160 -15.85 1.27 -6.21
C GLU A 160 -16.31 0.94 -7.64
N SER A 161 -15.82 -0.18 -8.20
CA SER A 161 -16.22 -0.64 -9.53
C SER A 161 -17.71 -0.97 -9.57
N TRP A 162 -18.23 -1.67 -8.56
CA TRP A 162 -19.65 -2.01 -8.45
C TRP A 162 -20.54 -0.77 -8.34
N ARG A 163 -20.19 0.20 -7.48
CA ARG A 163 -20.93 1.47 -7.33
C ARG A 163 -21.01 2.27 -8.63
N ASN A 164 -19.97 2.20 -9.45
CA ASN A 164 -19.91 2.86 -10.75
C ASN A 164 -20.63 2.09 -11.88
N THR A 165 -21.00 0.83 -11.66
CA THR A 165 -21.90 0.09 -12.58
C THR A 165 -23.36 0.40 -12.30
N LYS A 166 -24.23 0.18 -13.29
CA LYS A 166 -25.68 0.45 -13.22
C LYS A 166 -26.39 -0.19 -12.01
N PHE A 167 -25.82 -1.23 -11.40
CA PHE A 167 -26.38 -1.89 -10.23
C PHE A 167 -26.24 -1.08 -8.93
N GLY A 168 -25.18 -0.26 -8.78
CA GLY A 168 -24.99 0.60 -7.61
C GLY A 168 -25.83 1.88 -7.60
N GLN A 169 -26.35 2.29 -8.77
CA GLN A 169 -27.23 3.45 -8.90
C GLN A 169 -28.71 3.11 -8.61
N ILE A 170 -29.08 1.83 -8.61
CA ILE A 170 -30.45 1.37 -8.33
C ILE A 170 -30.77 1.48 -6.83
N GLU A 171 -29.77 1.39 -5.96
CA GLU A 171 -29.95 1.45 -4.49
C GLU A 171 -30.07 2.90 -3.97
N SER A 172 -29.69 3.91 -4.79
CA SER A 172 -29.83 5.33 -4.44
C SER A 172 -31.21 5.94 -4.75
N ASP A 173 -32.11 5.18 -5.39
CA ASP A 173 -33.48 5.61 -5.73
C ASP A 173 -34.56 5.05 -4.79
N LEU A 174 -34.17 4.50 -3.63
CA LEU A 174 -35.13 4.14 -2.57
C LEU A 174 -35.51 5.41 -1.79
N PRO A 175 -36.79 5.83 -1.79
CA PRO A 175 -37.20 7.04 -1.09
C PRO A 175 -36.96 6.90 0.42
N GLU A 176 -36.35 7.92 1.02
CA GLU A 176 -36.20 8.08 2.46
C GLU A 176 -37.51 7.69 3.18
N LEU A 177 -37.45 6.60 3.95
CA LEU A 177 -38.47 6.29 4.94
C LEU A 177 -38.49 7.43 5.95
N GLN A 178 -39.47 8.33 5.80
CA GLN A 178 -39.79 9.36 6.77
C GLN A 178 -39.87 8.73 8.16
N ASP A 179 -39.10 9.33 9.06
CA ASP A 179 -39.03 9.02 10.47
C ASP A 179 -40.38 9.36 11.12
N VAL A 180 -41.34 8.41 11.06
CA VAL A 180 -42.62 8.49 11.75
C VAL A 180 -42.40 8.13 13.22
N SER A 181 -41.82 9.07 13.97
CA SER A 181 -41.81 9.02 15.44
C SER A 181 -41.72 10.43 16.03
N ARG A 182 -42.85 11.13 15.99
CA ARG A 182 -43.22 12.17 16.98
C ARG A 182 -44.73 12.41 16.93
N GLN A 183 -45.46 11.63 17.71
CA GLN A 183 -46.84 11.94 18.09
C GLN A 183 -46.86 13.09 19.13
N PRO A 184 -48.01 13.79 19.27
CA PRO A 184 -48.09 15.16 19.74
C PRO A 184 -48.24 15.24 21.26
N SER A 185 -47.60 16.22 21.89
CA SER A 185 -47.96 16.67 23.24
C SER A 185 -49.11 17.69 23.14
N LEU A 186 -50.30 17.27 23.54
CA LEU A 186 -51.35 18.16 24.01
C LEU A 186 -50.94 18.75 25.38
N GLU A 187 -51.30 20.01 25.59
CA GLU A 187 -51.19 20.90 26.78
C GLU A 187 -50.37 22.14 26.39
N SER A 188 -50.89 23.37 26.27
CA SER A 188 -51.74 24.07 27.23
C SER A 188 -52.39 25.29 26.57
N LEU A 189 -53.73 25.39 26.62
CA LEU A 189 -54.47 26.65 26.48
C LEU A 189 -54.69 27.20 27.89
N THR A 190 -53.92 28.20 28.31
CA THR A 190 -54.30 29.23 29.28
C THR A 190 -53.31 30.38 29.18
N GLY A 191 -53.80 31.59 28.88
CA GLY A 191 -53.03 32.82 28.76
C GLY A 191 -53.60 33.74 27.69
#